data_AF-X0VPB2-F1
#
_entry.id   AF-X0VPB2-F1
#
_cell.length_a   1.000
_cell.length_b   1.000
_cell.length_c   1.000
_cell.angle_alpha   90.00
_cell.angle_beta   90.00
_cell.angle_gamma   90.00
#
_symmetry.space_group_name_H-M   'P 1'
#
loop_
_entity.id
_entity.type
_entity.pdbx_description
1 polymer ?
#
loop_
_entity_poly.entity_id
_entity_poly.type
_entity_poly.pdbx_seq_one_letter_code
_entity_poly.pdbx_strand_id
1 'polypeptide(L)'
;MIEQLLIVFVLILANGFFSGAEMAIVASRKGRLRQLAEHGDQAARKALDLASSPDKFLPTVQIGITLVGTLAAAYGGSQVVSD
;
A
#
# COMPACT_ATOMS: atom_id res chain seq x y z
N MET A 1 -16.52 20.39 -7.83
CA MET A 1 -15.07 20.71 -7.89
C MET A 1 -14.33 20.28 -6.63
N ILE A 2 -14.69 20.79 -5.44
CA ILE A 2 -13.99 20.46 -4.18
C ILE A 2 -14.17 18.98 -3.78
N GLU A 3 -15.39 18.44 -3.90
CA GLU A 3 -15.67 17.03 -3.56
C GLU A 3 -14.83 16.05 -4.40
N GLN A 4 -14.68 16.31 -5.70
CA GLN A 4 -13.87 15.47 -6.59
C GLN A 4 -12.38 15.56 -6.25
N LEU A 5 -11.88 16.76 -5.95
CA LEU A 5 -10.50 16.95 -5.51
C LEU A 5 -10.23 16.19 -4.20
N LEU A 6 -11.20 16.19 -3.28
CA LEU A 6 -11.15 15.41 -2.05
C LEU A 6 -11.07 13.90 -2.32
N ILE A 7 -11.90 13.38 -3.24
CA ILE A 7 -11.89 11.97 -3.63
C ILE A 7 -10.54 11.58 -4.24
N VAL A 8 -10.06 12.35 -5.22
CA VAL A 8 -8.75 12.10 -5.86
C VAL A 8 -7.62 12.19 -4.84
N PHE A 9 -7.65 13.17 -3.94
CA PHE A 9 -6.65 13.31 -2.88
C PHE A 9 -6.62 12.09 -1.95
N VAL A 10 -7.79 11.59 -1.53
CA VAL A 10 -7.89 10.37 -0.72
C VAL A 10 -7.37 9.15 -1.48
N LEU A 11 -7.65 9.04 -2.77
CA LEU A 11 -7.15 7.94 -3.61
C LEU A 11 -5.62 7.99 -3.77
N ILE A 12 -5.03 9.19 -3.91
CA ILE A 12 -3.57 9.36 -3.95
C ILE A 12 -2.95 8.91 -2.61
N LEU A 13 -3.52 9.32 -1.48
CA LEU A 13 -3.04 8.91 -0.17
C LEU A 13 -3.16 7.39 0.03
N ALA A 14 -4.27 6.79 -0.41
CA ALA A 14 -4.45 5.34 -0.36
C ALA A 14 -3.39 4.62 -1.20
N ASN A 15 -3.12 5.11 -2.43
CA ASN A 15 -2.09 4.53 -3.30
C ASN A 15 -0.69 4.64 -2.67
N GLY A 16 -0.37 5.81 -2.10
CA GLY A 16 0.88 6.05 -1.37
C GLY A 16 1.02 5.16 -0.14
N PHE A 17 -0.07 4.89 0.59
CA PHE A 17 -0.09 3.94 1.70
C PHE A 17 0.25 2.52 1.23
N PHE A 18 -0.40 2.04 0.17
CA PHE A 18 -0.12 0.71 -0.38
C PHE A 18 1.32 0.59 -0.88
N SER A 19 1.79 1.55 -1.67
CA SER A 19 3.18 1.59 -2.16
C SER A 19 4.20 1.66 -1.02
N GLY A 20 3.91 2.46 0.02
CA GLY A 20 4.74 2.56 1.22
C GLY A 20 4.80 1.25 2.01
N ALA A 21 3.69 0.53 2.13
CA ALA A 21 3.64 -0.77 2.80
C ALA A 21 4.44 -1.85 2.05
N GLU A 22 4.35 -1.88 0.71
CA GLU A 22 5.18 -2.73 -0.14
C GLU A 22 6.67 -2.43 0.05
N MET A 23 7.06 -1.16 -0.11
CA MET A 23 8.45 -0.74 0.04
C MET A 23 8.99 -0.96 1.46
N ALA A 24 8.17 -0.78 2.50
CA ALA A 24 8.55 -1.05 3.88
C ALA A 24 8.92 -2.52 4.08
N ILE A 25 8.16 -3.46 3.51
CA ILE A 25 8.45 -4.89 3.60
C ILE A 25 9.66 -5.27 2.76
N VAL A 26 9.77 -4.73 1.54
CA VAL A 26 10.91 -5.01 0.63
C VAL A 26 12.23 -4.46 1.18
N ALA A 27 12.22 -3.26 1.77
CA ALA A 27 13.42 -2.63 2.35
C ALA A 27 13.78 -3.18 3.74
N SER A 28 12.84 -3.85 4.42
CA SER A 28 13.08 -4.38 5.75
C SER A 28 14.02 -5.58 5.73
N ARG A 29 15.09 -5.51 6.54
CA ARG A 29 16.01 -6.63 6.76
C ARG A 29 15.37 -7.66 7.69
N LYS A 30 15.04 -8.84 7.17
CA LYS A 30 14.45 -9.96 7.93
C LYS A 30 15.23 -10.28 9.21
N GLY A 31 16.56 -10.24 9.18
CA GLY A 31 17.40 -10.48 10.36
C GLY A 31 17.15 -9.49 11.51
N ARG A 32 16.93 -8.20 11.22
CA ARG A 32 16.62 -7.19 12.25
C ARG A 32 15.20 -7.35 12.78
N LEU A 33 14.23 -7.65 11.92
CA LEU A 33 12.85 -7.94 12.32
C LEU A 33 12.78 -9.17 13.24
N ARG A 34 13.55 -10.22 12.92
CA ARG A 34 13.66 -11.41 13.75
C ARG A 34 14.23 -11.10 15.12
N GLN A 35 15.29 -10.32 15.18
CA GLN A 35 15.89 -9.91 16.45
C GLN A 35 14.88 -9.14 17.31
N LEU A 36 14.17 -8.17 16.74
CA LEU A 36 13.12 -7.41 17.44
C LEU A 36 11.94 -8.29 17.90
N ALA A 37 11.52 -9.24 17.07
CA ALA A 37 10.46 -10.19 17.40
C ALA A 37 10.86 -11.12 18.55
N GLU A 38 12.13 -11.54 18.61
CA GLU A 38 12.69 -12.33 19.71
C GLU A 38 12.76 -11.52 21.02
N HIS A 39 12.85 -10.18 20.95
CA HIS A 39 12.79 -9.27 22.10
C HIS A 39 11.35 -8.93 22.55
N GLY A 40 10.33 -9.56 21.96
CA GLY A 40 8.93 -9.41 22.36
C GLY A 40 8.13 -8.38 21.55
N ASP A 41 8.71 -7.78 20.51
CA ASP A 41 7.98 -6.84 19.64
C ASP A 41 6.99 -7.59 18.73
N GLN A 42 5.70 -7.49 19.05
CA GLN A 42 4.63 -8.11 18.28
C GLN A 42 4.47 -7.53 16.87
N ALA A 43 4.78 -6.24 16.69
CA ALA A 43 4.73 -5.60 15.38
C ALA A 43 5.89 -6.10 14.50
N ALA A 44 7.09 -6.21 15.07
CA ALA A 44 8.23 -6.81 14.38
C ALA A 44 7.97 -8.26 13.99
N ARG A 45 7.25 -9.03 14.82
CA ARG A 45 6.86 -10.41 14.49
C ARG A 45 5.90 -10.48 13.31
N LYS A 46 4.87 -9.64 13.28
CA LYS A 46 3.96 -9.55 12.11
C LYS A 46 4.69 -9.12 10.84
N ALA A 47 5.56 -8.10 10.94
CA ALA A 47 6.36 -7.66 9.81
C ALA A 47 7.34 -8.75 9.33
N LEU A 48 7.90 -9.54 10.25
CA LEU A 48 8.75 -10.68 9.92
C LEU A 48 7.96 -11.74 9.16
N ASP A 49 6.75 -12.09 9.60
CA ASP A 49 5.91 -13.08 8.91
C ASP A 49 5.57 -12.63 7.49
N LEU A 50 5.17 -11.36 7.32
CA LEU A 50 4.91 -10.74 6.01
C LEU A 50 6.17 -10.75 5.13
N ALA A 51 7.33 -10.36 5.67
CA ALA A 51 8.59 -10.35 4.94
C ALA A 51 9.12 -11.76 4.65
N SER A 52 8.75 -12.77 5.44
CA SER A 52 9.14 -14.18 5.26
C SER A 52 8.33 -14.85 4.16
N SER A 53 7.10 -14.41 3.92
CA SER A 53 6.22 -14.89 2.84
C SER A 53 5.71 -13.72 1.98
N PRO A 54 6.60 -13.03 1.24
CA PRO A 54 6.21 -11.90 0.39
C PRO A 54 5.27 -12.31 -0.74
N ASP A 55 5.25 -13.60 -1.12
CA ASP A 55 4.45 -14.18 -2.19
C ASP A 55 2.94 -14.00 -2.00
N LYS A 56 2.49 -13.74 -0.76
CA LYS A 56 1.06 -13.43 -0.48
C LYS A 56 0.81 -11.95 -0.26
N PHE A 57 1.77 -11.25 0.35
CA PHE A 57 1.63 -9.84 0.70
C PHE A 57 1.75 -8.93 -0.54
N LEU A 58 2.80 -9.11 -1.34
CA LEU A 58 3.07 -8.24 -2.49
C LEU A 58 1.94 -8.25 -3.53
N PRO A 59 1.40 -9.42 -3.95
CA PRO A 59 0.30 -9.42 -4.91
C PRO A 59 -0.97 -8.76 -4.36
N THR A 60 -1.25 -8.93 -3.07
CA THR A 60 -2.40 -8.28 -2.43
C THR A 60 -2.28 -6.76 -2.45
N VAL A 61 -1.09 -6.23 -2.15
CA VAL A 61 -0.82 -4.79 -2.22
C VAL A 61 -0.89 -4.28 -3.66
N GLN A 62 -0.33 -5.00 -4.62
CA GLN A 62 -0.40 -4.63 -6.05
C GLN A 62 -1.81 -4.59 -6.60
N ILE A 63 -2.68 -5.54 -6.20
CA ILE A 63 -4.12 -5.49 -6.53
C ILE A 63 -4.75 -4.22 -5.94
N GLY A 64 -4.41 -3.87 -4.70
CA GLY A 64 -4.86 -2.63 -4.06
C GLY A 64 -4.41 -1.37 -4.81
N ILE A 65 -3.13 -1.28 -5.19
CA ILE A 65 -2.57 -0.17 -5.99
C ILE A 65 -3.33 -0.05 -7.32
N THR A 66 -3.52 -1.18 -8.01
CA THR A 66 -4.23 -1.22 -9.29
C THR A 66 -5.67 -0.76 -9.14
N LEU A 67 -6.40 -1.27 -8.14
CA LEU A 67 -7.79 -0.89 -7.87
C LEU A 67 -7.91 0.61 -7.58
N VAL A 68 -7.08 1.14 -6.68
CA VAL A 68 -7.07 2.57 -6.35
C VAL A 68 -6.71 3.42 -7.56
N GLY A 69 -5.74 2.98 -8.37
CA GLY A 69 -5.34 3.63 -9.61
C GLY A 69 -6.46 3.66 -10.64
N THR A 70 -7.17 2.56 -10.84
CA THR A 70 -8.32 2.48 -11.75
C THR A 70 -9.47 3.36 -11.27
N LEU A 71 -9.78 3.39 -9.97
CA LEU A 71 -10.79 4.30 -9.42
C LEU A 71 -10.38 5.76 -9.64
N ALA A 72 -9.13 6.11 -9.33
CA ALA A 72 -8.63 7.46 -9.55
C ALA A 72 -8.70 7.87 -11.04
N ALA A 73 -8.36 6.97 -11.95
CA ALA A 73 -8.48 7.18 -13.39
C ALA A 73 -9.93 7.29 -13.85
N ALA A 74 -10.87 6.52 -13.28
CA ALA A 74 -12.29 6.60 -13.61
C ALA A 74 -12.90 7.93 -13.14
N TYR A 75 -12.61 8.35 -11.91
CA TYR A 75 -13.10 9.64 -11.37
C TYR A 75 -12.39 10.85 -11.99
N GLY A 76 -11.11 10.74 -12.35
CA GLY A 76 -10.37 11.80 -13.05
C GLY A 76 -10.67 11.88 -14.55
N GLY A 77 -10.86 10.73 -15.21
CA GLY A 77 -11.06 10.60 -16.65
C GLY A 77 -12.50 10.83 -17.11
N SER A 78 -13.50 10.54 -16.26
CA SER A 78 -14.91 10.87 -16.56
C SER A 78 -15.16 12.37 -16.76
N GLN A 79 -14.26 13.23 -16.27
CA GLN A 79 -14.32 14.68 -16.49
C GLN A 79 -13.70 15.11 -17.84
N VAL A 80 -12.65 14.44 -18.32
CA VAL A 80 -11.98 14.79 -19.60
C VAL A 80 -12.85 14.44 -20.83
N VAL A 81 -13.77 13.48 -20.69
CA VAL A 81 -14.70 13.08 -21.75
C VAL A 81 -16.05 13.83 -21.67
N SER A 82 -16.32 14.55 -20.59
CA SER A 82 -17.60 15.25 -20.38
C SER A 82 -17.55 16.76 -20.66
N ASP A 83 -16.39 17.32 -21.03
CA ASP A 83 -16.22 18.70 -21.53
C ASP A 83 -15.91 18.72 -23.04
#